data_AF-A0A8J2MU43-F1
#
_entry.id   AF-A0A8J2MU43-F1
#
_cell.length_a   1.000
_cell.length_b   1.000
_cell.length_c   1.000
_cell.angle_alpha   90.00
_cell.angle_beta   90.00
_cell.angle_gamma   90.00
#
_symmetry.space_group_name_H-M   'P 1'
#
loop_
_entity.id
_entity.type
_entity.pdbx_description
1 polymer ?
#
loop_
_entity_poly.entity_id
_entity_poly.type
_entity_poly.pdbx_seq_one_letter_code
_entity_poly.pdbx_strand_id
1 'polypeptide(L)'
;MKLNISCATKIYPLEVDVEQLPNNINERHITSPQEDNTVNTSTTYAEKISTFGSLKHQICSLYSISPTALKIVHRGRILMGDDSTPLSSFNFKENDKLLILGKPPTTETDVGWKLLVDFERKHVADVSKTYAKNTNDLTQLEKNFLKDPERRGYIKVMDKRLKGYAENCMKLLETLDGLQINNDNTDGGQAQRNREKRKFLVDGLQDALNKNDKLMARLTDYLNRCQHPEDAL
;
A
#
# COMPACT_ATOMS: atom_id res chain seq x y z
N MET A 1 13.08 -10.74 -35.77
CA MET A 1 14.02 -10.29 -34.72
C MET A 1 13.45 -10.68 -33.36
N LYS A 2 14.25 -11.25 -32.45
CA LYS A 2 13.76 -11.66 -31.12
C LYS A 2 14.29 -10.71 -30.05
N LEU A 3 13.41 -10.14 -29.23
CA LEU A 3 13.78 -9.22 -28.14
C LEU A 3 13.45 -9.87 -26.79
N ASN A 4 14.43 -9.96 -25.90
CA ASN A 4 14.23 -10.55 -24.60
C ASN A 4 13.94 -9.43 -23.59
N ILE A 5 12.68 -9.34 -23.17
CA ILE A 5 12.22 -8.30 -22.26
C ILE A 5 12.26 -8.84 -20.82
N SER A 6 12.99 -8.16 -19.95
CA SER A 6 13.03 -8.51 -18.53
C SER A 6 12.42 -7.37 -17.70
N CYS A 7 11.29 -7.64 -17.06
CA CYS A 7 10.78 -6.81 -15.99
C CYS A 7 11.43 -7.27 -14.67
N ALA A 8 11.68 -6.34 -13.74
CA ALA A 8 12.44 -6.56 -12.49
C ALA A 8 11.80 -7.58 -11.50
N THR A 9 10.80 -8.35 -11.93
CA THR A 9 10.24 -9.45 -11.13
C THR A 9 9.93 -10.72 -11.94
N LYS A 10 9.86 -10.69 -13.29
CA LYS A 10 9.70 -11.88 -14.16
C LYS A 10 10.22 -11.60 -15.59
N ILE A 11 10.87 -12.60 -16.19
CA ILE A 11 11.37 -12.57 -17.58
C ILE A 11 10.32 -13.24 -18.47
N TYR A 12 9.85 -12.55 -19.50
CA TYR A 12 8.95 -13.10 -20.52
C TYR A 12 9.49 -12.77 -21.92
N PRO A 13 9.73 -13.77 -22.78
CA PRO A 13 10.21 -13.51 -24.14
C PRO A 13 9.09 -12.90 -24.98
N LEU A 14 9.37 -11.80 -25.68
CA LEU A 14 8.45 -11.19 -26.65
C LEU A 14 9.10 -11.23 -28.03
N GLU A 15 8.45 -11.87 -28.99
CA GLU A 15 8.92 -11.88 -30.38
C GLU A 15 8.53 -10.54 -31.05
N VAL A 16 9.53 -9.80 -31.55
CA VAL A 16 9.32 -8.49 -32.18
C VAL A 16 10.05 -8.44 -33.51
N ASP A 17 9.33 -8.75 -34.60
CA ASP A 17 9.87 -8.64 -35.94
C ASP A 17 9.97 -7.17 -36.40
N VAL A 18 11.22 -6.67 -36.45
CA VAL A 18 11.57 -5.39 -37.05
C VAL A 18 11.95 -5.65 -38.51
N GLU A 19 11.11 -5.23 -39.46
CA GLU A 19 11.45 -5.27 -40.89
C GLU A 19 12.45 -4.16 -41.24
N GLN A 20 13.56 -4.57 -41.85
CA GLN A 20 14.32 -3.73 -42.78
C GLN A 20 13.79 -4.03 -44.19
N LEU A 21 13.44 -3.00 -44.97
CA LEU A 21 13.15 -3.15 -46.41
C LEU A 21 13.93 -2.09 -47.20
N PRO A 22 14.19 -2.29 -48.51
CA PRO A 22 14.30 -3.56 -49.26
C PRO A 22 15.51 -3.58 -50.24
N ASN A 23 15.77 -4.73 -50.89
CA ASN A 23 16.20 -4.72 -52.30
C ASN A 23 15.91 -6.07 -53.03
N ASN A 24 15.18 -5.93 -54.14
CA ASN A 24 15.11 -6.72 -55.39
C ASN A 24 14.55 -8.17 -55.46
N ILE A 25 13.33 -8.26 -56.05
CA ILE A 25 12.92 -8.95 -57.31
C ILE A 25 13.57 -10.32 -57.67
N ASN A 26 12.78 -11.44 -57.65
CA ASN A 26 12.23 -12.16 -58.83
C ASN A 26 11.57 -13.53 -58.52
N GLU A 27 10.36 -13.73 -59.09
CA GLU A 27 9.68 -14.91 -59.68
C GLU A 27 9.68 -16.38 -59.13
N ARG A 28 8.43 -16.86 -58.89
CA ARG A 28 7.73 -18.09 -59.36
C ARG A 28 7.82 -19.48 -58.65
N HIS A 29 6.61 -20.07 -58.52
CA HIS A 29 6.15 -21.48 -58.65
C HIS A 29 5.75 -22.36 -57.41
N ILE A 30 4.41 -22.52 -57.25
CA ILE A 30 3.52 -23.70 -57.01
C ILE A 30 4.05 -24.97 -56.29
N THR A 31 3.42 -25.37 -55.16
CA THR A 31 2.58 -26.61 -54.95
C THR A 31 2.25 -26.88 -53.46
N SER A 32 1.05 -27.42 -53.20
CA SER A 32 0.44 -27.93 -51.95
C SER A 32 0.57 -29.48 -51.85
N PRO A 33 -0.06 -30.20 -50.87
CA PRO A 33 -0.13 -30.05 -49.39
C PRO A 33 0.24 -31.37 -48.66
N GLN A 34 0.55 -31.35 -47.36
CA GLN A 34 0.28 -32.51 -46.50
C GLN A 34 0.12 -32.15 -45.02
N GLU A 35 -0.97 -32.67 -44.45
CA GLU A 35 -1.42 -32.56 -43.07
C GLU A 35 -0.54 -33.40 -42.14
N ASP A 36 -0.24 -32.89 -40.94
CA ASP A 36 -0.55 -33.65 -39.73
C ASP A 36 -0.58 -32.78 -38.47
N ASN A 37 -1.49 -33.17 -37.60
CA ASN A 37 -2.07 -32.39 -36.51
C ASN A 37 -1.12 -32.18 -35.31
N THR A 38 -1.06 -30.96 -34.80
CA THR A 38 -0.98 -30.75 -33.34
C THR A 38 -1.66 -29.45 -32.97
N VAL A 39 -2.79 -29.58 -32.26
CA VAL A 39 -3.62 -28.49 -31.75
C VAL A 39 -2.83 -27.71 -30.71
N ASN A 40 -2.43 -26.48 -31.04
CA ASN A 40 -2.04 -25.46 -30.07
C ASN A 40 -2.90 -24.22 -30.29
N THR A 41 -3.97 -24.14 -29.51
CA THR A 41 -4.82 -22.97 -29.35
C THR A 41 -4.01 -21.81 -28.76
N SER A 42 -4.04 -20.68 -29.46
CA SER A 42 -4.04 -19.27 -28.98
C SER A 42 -3.10 -18.36 -29.76
N THR A 43 -3.29 -18.34 -31.08
CA THR A 43 -3.00 -17.21 -31.96
C THR A 43 -3.51 -15.91 -31.32
N THR A 44 -2.61 -15.07 -30.83
CA THR A 44 -2.96 -13.72 -30.36
C THR A 44 -2.08 -12.73 -31.11
N TYR A 45 -2.66 -12.12 -32.15
CA TYR A 45 -2.23 -10.96 -32.92
C TYR A 45 -0.78 -10.48 -32.69
N ALA A 46 0.14 -10.93 -33.55
CA ALA A 46 1.43 -10.27 -33.75
C ALA A 46 1.19 -8.95 -34.52
N GLU A 47 0.71 -7.91 -33.82
CA GLU A 47 0.77 -6.55 -34.35
C GLU A 47 2.25 -6.19 -34.56
N LYS A 48 2.63 -5.97 -35.82
CA LYS A 48 3.99 -5.56 -36.19
C LYS A 48 4.30 -4.23 -35.50
N ILE A 49 5.15 -4.26 -34.48
CA ILE A 49 5.59 -3.07 -33.77
C ILE A 49 6.61 -2.35 -34.65
N SER A 50 6.22 -1.22 -35.25
CA SER A 50 7.13 -0.42 -36.08
C SER A 50 7.64 0.83 -35.37
N THR A 51 6.93 1.32 -34.36
CA THR A 51 7.20 2.59 -33.67
C THR A 51 7.49 2.42 -32.18
N PHE A 52 8.21 3.39 -31.62
CA PHE A 52 8.47 3.46 -30.19
C PHE A 52 7.18 3.61 -29.37
N GLY A 53 6.18 4.33 -29.90
CA GLY A 53 4.85 4.42 -29.29
C GLY A 53 4.15 3.07 -29.20
N SER A 54 4.15 2.29 -30.28
CA SER A 54 3.58 0.93 -30.30
C SER A 54 4.28 0.00 -29.29
N LEU A 55 5.61 0.10 -29.17
CA LEU A 55 6.37 -0.67 -28.18
C LEU A 55 5.98 -0.28 -26.75
N LYS A 56 5.87 1.02 -26.45
CA LYS A 56 5.41 1.50 -25.14
C LYS A 56 4.00 1.00 -24.84
N HIS A 57 3.07 1.11 -25.79
CA HIS A 57 1.69 0.68 -25.61
C HIS A 57 1.59 -0.81 -25.30
N GLN A 58 2.32 -1.64 -26.05
CA GLN A 58 2.31 -3.07 -25.82
C GLN A 58 2.94 -3.43 -24.46
N ILE A 59 4.04 -2.76 -24.07
CA ILE A 59 4.64 -2.90 -22.74
C ILE A 59 3.63 -2.47 -21.65
N CYS A 60 2.96 -1.34 -21.81
CA CYS A 60 1.93 -0.89 -20.88
C CYS A 60 0.78 -1.89 -20.75
N SER A 61 0.33 -2.47 -21.87
CA SER A 61 -0.73 -3.49 -21.90
C SER A 61 -0.29 -4.80 -21.23
N LEU A 62 0.93 -5.27 -21.51
CA LEU A 62 1.44 -6.54 -21.00
C LEU A 62 1.78 -6.47 -19.50
N TYR A 63 2.35 -5.35 -19.06
CA TYR A 63 2.87 -5.21 -17.70
C TYR A 63 1.97 -4.38 -16.78
N SER A 64 0.83 -3.89 -17.28
CA SER A 64 -0.07 -3.00 -16.55
C SER A 64 0.71 -1.86 -15.90
N ILE A 65 1.48 -1.11 -16.70
CA ILE A 65 2.33 0.02 -16.27
C ILE A 65 1.74 1.31 -16.86
N SER A 66 1.74 2.40 -16.08
CA SER A 66 1.30 3.70 -16.60
C SER A 66 2.22 4.21 -17.72
N PRO A 67 1.69 4.64 -18.88
CA PRO A 67 2.49 5.19 -19.98
C PRO A 67 3.37 6.37 -19.56
N THR A 68 2.91 7.18 -18.61
CA THR A 68 3.60 8.39 -18.12
C THR A 68 4.81 8.07 -17.25
N ALA A 69 4.80 6.93 -16.54
CA ALA A 69 5.87 6.52 -15.63
C ALA A 69 6.84 5.49 -16.24
N LEU A 70 6.61 5.09 -17.50
CA LEU A 70 7.39 4.08 -18.21
C LEU A 70 8.74 4.64 -18.67
N LYS A 71 9.82 3.97 -18.28
CA LYS A 71 11.19 4.18 -18.75
C LYS A 71 11.73 2.86 -19.29
N ILE A 72 12.16 2.87 -20.55
CA ILE A 72 12.78 1.72 -21.19
C ILE A 72 14.29 1.95 -21.19
N VAL A 73 15.06 1.01 -20.63
CA VAL A 73 16.52 1.08 -20.55
C VAL A 73 17.12 0.03 -21.47
N HIS A 74 17.99 0.48 -22.37
CA HIS A 74 18.74 -0.36 -23.30
C HIS A 74 20.23 -0.05 -23.18
N ARG A 75 21.05 -1.08 -22.94
CA ARG A 75 22.53 -0.97 -22.80
C ARG A 75 22.98 0.16 -21.85
N GLY A 76 22.27 0.31 -20.72
CA GLY A 76 22.58 1.32 -19.70
C GLY A 76 22.12 2.75 -20.04
N ARG A 77 21.42 2.96 -21.16
CA ARG A 77 20.83 4.26 -21.53
C ARG A 77 19.31 4.19 -21.53
N ILE A 78 18.67 5.24 -21.04
CA ILE A 78 17.21 5.38 -21.13
C ILE A 78 16.90 5.74 -22.57
N LEU A 79 16.05 4.95 -23.22
CA LEU A 79 15.54 5.26 -24.55
C LEU A 79 14.63 6.47 -24.46
N MET A 80 15.01 7.53 -25.17
CA MET A 80 14.24 8.76 -25.31
C MET A 80 13.88 8.95 -26.77
N GLY A 81 12.60 9.17 -27.03
CA GLY A 81 12.07 9.39 -28.36
C GLY A 81 10.57 9.65 -28.32
N ASP A 82 10.10 10.35 -29.33
CA ASP A 82 8.68 10.60 -29.55
C ASP A 82 7.99 9.31 -30.01
N ASP A 83 6.68 9.22 -29.81
CA ASP A 83 5.92 8.00 -30.11
C ASP A 83 5.97 7.62 -31.60
N SER A 84 6.21 8.60 -32.48
CA SER A 84 6.41 8.42 -33.93
C SER A 84 7.81 7.92 -34.33
N THR A 85 8.75 7.83 -33.39
CA THR A 85 10.13 7.43 -33.68
C THR A 85 10.17 5.95 -34.10
N PRO A 86 10.75 5.59 -35.26
CA PRO A 86 10.81 4.21 -35.71
C PRO A 86 11.75 3.38 -34.83
N LEU A 87 11.42 2.12 -34.56
CA LEU A 87 12.28 1.25 -33.74
C LEU A 87 13.66 0.99 -34.37
N SER A 88 13.78 1.13 -35.69
CA SER A 88 15.04 1.02 -36.43
C SER A 88 16.07 2.07 -36.00
N SER A 89 15.67 3.25 -35.53
CA SER A 89 16.61 4.30 -35.12
C SER A 89 17.34 3.99 -33.81
N PHE A 90 16.82 3.04 -33.02
CA PHE A 90 17.40 2.65 -31.74
C PHE A 90 18.47 1.54 -31.84
N ASN A 91 18.78 1.07 -33.07
CA ASN A 91 19.85 0.10 -33.34
C ASN A 91 19.81 -1.14 -32.43
N PHE A 92 18.61 -1.71 -32.25
CA PHE A 92 18.47 -3.00 -31.58
C PHE A 92 19.26 -4.07 -32.33
N LYS A 93 19.85 -5.00 -31.60
CA LYS A 93 20.43 -6.25 -32.11
C LYS A 93 19.58 -7.43 -31.65
N GLU A 94 19.68 -8.53 -32.39
CA GLU A 94 18.98 -9.75 -32.04
C GLU A 94 19.40 -10.22 -30.63
N ASN A 95 18.42 -10.59 -29.80
CA ASN A 95 18.58 -10.92 -28.38
C ASN A 95 19.01 -9.77 -27.45
N ASP A 96 18.83 -8.51 -27.86
CA ASP A 96 19.01 -7.39 -26.94
C ASP A 96 18.04 -7.48 -25.75
N LYS A 97 18.58 -7.15 -24.57
CA LYS A 97 17.82 -7.12 -23.31
C LYS A 97 17.33 -5.72 -23.04
N LEU A 98 16.03 -5.59 -22.81
CA LEU A 98 15.38 -4.35 -22.38
C LEU A 98 15.01 -4.45 -20.91
N LEU A 99 15.42 -3.45 -20.14
CA LEU A 99 14.99 -3.29 -18.76
C LEU A 99 13.85 -2.28 -18.73
N ILE A 100 12.69 -2.72 -18.27
CA ILE A 100 11.52 -1.86 -18.10
C ILE A 100 11.48 -1.38 -16.65
N LEU A 101 11.52 -0.07 -16.48
CA LEU A 101 11.31 0.61 -15.21
C LEU A 101 10.01 1.37 -15.32
N GLY A 102 9.02 1.00 -14.50
CA GLY A 102 7.74 1.70 -14.47
C GLY A 102 7.18 1.65 -13.08
N LYS A 103 6.44 2.70 -12.71
CA LYS A 103 5.52 2.57 -11.59
C LYS A 103 4.27 1.86 -12.11
N PRO A 104 3.71 0.89 -11.37
CA PRO A 104 2.34 0.46 -11.66
C PRO A 104 1.46 1.71 -11.73
N PRO A 105 0.43 1.73 -12.58
CA PRO A 105 -0.51 2.84 -12.62
C PRO A 105 -0.92 3.07 -11.17
N THR A 106 -0.61 4.26 -10.67
CA THR A 106 -1.22 4.76 -9.46
C THR A 106 -2.70 4.68 -9.76
N THR A 107 -3.35 3.62 -9.28
CA THR A 107 -4.79 3.58 -9.15
C THR A 107 -5.17 4.90 -8.51
N GLU A 108 -6.21 5.55 -9.02
CA GLU A 108 -6.68 6.86 -8.54
C GLU A 108 -6.49 6.93 -7.03
N THR A 109 -5.84 8.00 -6.56
CA THR A 109 -5.37 8.12 -5.18
C THR A 109 -6.51 7.74 -4.24
N ASP A 110 -6.39 6.58 -3.61
CA ASP A 110 -7.44 6.02 -2.76
C ASP A 110 -7.70 6.99 -1.61
N VAL A 111 -8.80 7.74 -1.76
CA VAL A 111 -9.19 8.78 -0.82
C VAL A 111 -9.47 8.15 0.55
N GLY A 112 -10.05 6.94 0.56
CA GLY A 112 -10.29 6.17 1.78
C GLY A 112 -9.01 5.78 2.50
N TRP A 113 -8.01 5.30 1.76
CA TRP A 113 -6.68 4.98 2.32
C TRP A 113 -6.02 6.23 2.91
N LYS A 114 -6.07 7.35 2.20
CA LYS A 114 -5.49 8.62 2.68
C LYS A 114 -6.14 9.09 3.98
N LEU A 115 -7.47 9.03 4.07
CA LEU A 115 -8.21 9.39 5.29
C LEU A 115 -7.81 8.52 6.48
N LEU A 116 -7.62 7.21 6.28
CA LEU A 116 -7.15 6.30 7.32
C LEU A 116 -5.74 6.61 7.80
N VAL A 117 -4.82 6.90 6.88
CA VAL A 117 -3.43 7.27 7.21
C VAL A 117 -3.38 8.61 7.94
N ASP A 118 -4.20 9.57 7.51
CA ASP A 118 -4.28 10.88 8.16
C ASP A 118 -4.88 10.77 9.57
N PHE A 119 -5.88 9.91 9.76
CA PHE A 119 -6.44 9.59 11.07
C PHE A 119 -5.37 8.98 11.99
N GLU A 120 -4.66 7.96 11.51
CA GLU A 120 -3.58 7.30 12.25
C GLU A 120 -2.53 8.29 12.73
N ARG A 121 -2.05 9.14 11.80
CA ARG A 121 -1.02 10.14 12.08
C ARG A 121 -1.45 11.14 13.15
N LYS A 122 -2.72 11.57 13.11
CA LYS A 122 -3.23 12.60 14.02
C LYS A 122 -3.49 12.07 15.43
N HIS A 123 -3.97 10.84 15.55
CA HIS A 123 -4.56 10.40 16.82
C HIS A 123 -3.75 9.35 17.57
N VAL A 124 -3.05 8.44 16.88
CA VAL A 124 -2.36 7.31 17.53
C VAL A 124 -1.23 7.79 18.46
N ALA A 125 -0.47 8.80 18.02
CA ALA A 125 0.62 9.34 18.83
C ALA A 125 0.11 10.02 20.12
N ASP A 126 -0.98 10.78 20.03
CA ASP A 126 -1.55 11.50 21.18
C ASP A 126 -2.20 10.55 22.20
N VAL A 127 -2.89 9.51 21.72
CA VAL A 127 -3.45 8.45 22.56
C VAL A 127 -2.32 7.74 23.33
N SER A 128 -1.28 7.31 22.64
CA SER A 128 -0.11 6.64 23.26
C SER A 128 0.60 7.54 24.28
N LYS A 129 0.84 8.80 23.93
CA LYS A 129 1.49 9.79 24.81
C LYS A 129 0.68 10.05 26.08
N THR A 130 -0.64 10.20 25.94
CA THR A 130 -1.53 10.45 27.08
C THR A 130 -1.59 9.24 28.01
N TYR A 131 -1.65 8.03 27.46
CA TYR A 131 -1.59 6.79 28.23
C TYR A 131 -0.28 6.66 29.01
N ALA A 132 0.86 6.91 28.38
CA ALA A 132 2.17 6.86 29.02
C ALA A 132 2.27 7.86 30.19
N LYS A 133 1.74 9.07 30.00
CA LYS A 133 1.66 10.09 31.07
C LYS A 133 0.77 9.63 32.23
N ASN A 134 -0.44 9.15 31.94
CA ASN A 134 -1.37 8.66 32.97
C ASN A 134 -0.76 7.49 33.77
N THR A 135 -0.06 6.59 33.09
CA THR A 135 0.64 5.45 33.72
C THR A 135 1.76 5.92 34.65
N ASN A 136 2.59 6.87 34.20
CA ASN A 136 3.67 7.42 35.02
C ASN A 136 3.10 8.12 36.26
N ASP A 137 2.14 9.02 36.06
CA ASP A 137 1.52 9.77 37.15
C ASP A 137 0.86 8.85 38.18
N LEU A 138 0.18 7.78 37.74
CA LEU A 138 -0.39 6.77 38.64
C LEU A 138 0.70 6.04 39.44
N THR A 139 1.79 5.66 38.77
CA THR A 139 2.94 4.99 39.42
C THR A 139 3.58 5.91 40.47
N GLN A 140 3.66 7.22 40.23
CA GLN A 140 4.17 8.16 41.22
C GLN A 140 3.20 8.35 42.39
N LEU A 141 1.89 8.36 42.12
CA LEU A 141 0.87 8.43 43.15
C LEU A 141 0.93 7.22 44.09
N GLU A 142 1.11 6.01 43.53
CA GLU A 142 1.26 4.76 44.28
C GLU A 142 2.47 4.75 45.24
N LYS A 143 3.48 5.62 45.04
CA LYS A 143 4.64 5.75 45.95
C LYS A 143 4.29 6.43 47.29
N ASN A 144 3.07 6.92 47.47
CA ASN A 144 2.54 7.37 48.77
C ASN A 144 3.29 8.53 49.44
N PHE A 145 3.99 9.39 48.69
CA PHE A 145 4.67 10.56 49.26
C PHE A 145 3.73 11.68 49.74
N LEU A 146 2.47 11.67 49.28
CA LEU A 146 1.49 12.73 49.55
C LEU A 146 0.66 12.44 50.82
N LYS A 147 0.33 13.49 51.57
CA LYS A 147 -0.58 13.43 52.73
C LYS A 147 -2.03 13.24 52.27
N ASP A 148 -2.87 12.69 53.15
CA ASP A 148 -4.25 12.28 52.81
C ASP A 148 -5.14 13.33 52.11
N PRO A 149 -5.21 14.61 52.52
CA PRO A 149 -6.06 15.58 51.83
C PRO A 149 -5.58 15.86 50.39
N GLU A 150 -4.27 15.97 50.18
CA GLU A 150 -3.68 16.19 48.85
C GLU A 150 -3.78 14.94 47.98
N ARG A 151 -3.49 13.76 48.57
CA ARG A 151 -3.60 12.46 47.90
C ARG A 151 -5.01 12.22 47.36
N ARG A 152 -6.06 12.44 48.17
CA ARG A 152 -7.46 12.30 47.73
C ARG A 152 -7.79 13.28 46.59
N GLY A 153 -7.26 14.50 46.65
CA GLY A 153 -7.38 15.46 45.55
C GLY A 153 -6.79 14.93 44.25
N TYR A 154 -5.57 14.39 44.31
CA TYR A 154 -4.89 13.80 43.15
C TYR A 154 -5.59 12.55 42.61
N ILE A 155 -6.11 11.67 43.48
CA ILE A 155 -6.90 10.50 43.07
C ILE A 155 -8.13 10.95 42.26
N LYS A 156 -8.86 11.96 42.73
CA LYS A 156 -10.04 12.49 42.02
C LYS A 156 -9.68 13.09 40.66
N VAL A 157 -8.55 13.79 40.58
CA VAL A 157 -8.04 14.33 39.30
C VAL A 157 -7.63 13.19 38.36
N MET A 158 -6.99 12.14 38.88
CA MET A 158 -6.60 10.97 38.10
C MET A 158 -7.83 10.23 37.55
N ASP A 159 -8.83 9.97 38.38
CA ASP A 159 -10.10 9.34 37.98
C ASP A 159 -10.77 10.11 36.83
N LYS A 160 -10.87 11.44 36.96
CA LYS A 160 -11.41 12.29 35.88
C LYS A 160 -10.58 12.20 34.59
N ARG A 161 -9.25 12.15 34.68
CA ARG A 161 -8.36 12.03 33.52
C ARG A 161 -8.50 10.68 32.82
N LEU A 162 -8.60 9.59 33.56
CA LEU A 162 -8.76 8.24 33.01
C LEU A 162 -10.14 8.06 32.36
N LYS A 163 -11.21 8.62 32.95
CA LYS A 163 -12.54 8.67 32.33
C LYS A 163 -12.54 9.50 31.03
N GLY A 164 -11.95 10.70 31.06
CA GLY A 164 -11.83 11.55 29.87
C GLY A 164 -10.98 10.90 28.76
N TYR A 165 -9.98 10.10 29.12
CA TYR A 165 -9.20 9.32 28.16
C TYR A 165 -10.07 8.25 27.47
N ALA A 166 -10.90 7.52 28.23
CA ALA A 166 -11.83 6.54 27.67
C ALA A 166 -12.83 7.19 26.71
N GLU A 167 -13.44 8.32 27.12
CA GLU A 167 -14.35 9.08 26.25
C GLU A 167 -13.68 9.55 24.96
N ASN A 168 -12.42 9.99 25.03
CA ASN A 168 -11.66 10.39 23.84
C ASN A 168 -11.43 9.21 22.89
N CYS A 169 -11.04 8.05 23.41
CA CYS A 169 -10.89 6.83 22.61
C CYS A 169 -12.22 6.39 21.96
N MET A 170 -13.34 6.51 22.67
CA MET A 170 -14.67 6.21 22.12
C MET A 170 -15.06 7.17 20.98
N LYS A 171 -14.83 8.48 21.15
CA LYS A 171 -15.05 9.47 20.06
C LYS A 171 -14.21 9.18 18.82
N LEU A 172 -12.98 8.71 19.02
CA LEU A 172 -12.08 8.32 17.94
C LEU A 172 -12.59 7.06 17.20
N LEU A 173 -13.13 6.08 17.93
CA LEU A 173 -13.80 4.92 17.33
C LEU A 173 -15.03 5.32 16.51
N GLU A 174 -15.90 6.17 17.06
CA GLU A 174 -17.07 6.70 16.34
C GLU A 174 -16.66 7.45 15.06
N THR A 175 -15.57 8.23 15.14
CA THR A 175 -15.02 8.95 13.98
C THR A 175 -14.52 7.99 12.91
N LEU A 176 -13.82 6.91 13.29
CA LEU A 176 -13.34 5.88 12.35
C LEU A 176 -14.50 5.15 11.66
N ASP A 177 -15.55 4.82 12.39
CA ASP A 177 -16.72 4.13 11.84
C ASP A 177 -17.48 5.01 10.86
N GLY A 178 -17.55 6.32 11.13
CA GLY A 178 -18.15 7.32 10.24
C GLY A 178 -17.37 7.63 8.96
N LEU A 179 -16.12 7.17 8.82
CA LEU A 179 -15.34 7.39 7.59
C LEU A 179 -15.97 6.61 6.42
N GLN A 180 -16.24 7.29 5.32
CA GLN A 180 -16.58 6.64 4.05
C GLN A 180 -15.30 6.23 3.34
N ILE A 181 -14.99 4.93 3.41
CA ILE A 181 -13.71 4.39 2.94
C ILE A 181 -13.84 3.65 1.60
N ASN A 182 -15.04 3.14 1.30
CA ASN A 182 -15.34 2.54 0.01
C ASN A 182 -16.37 3.44 -0.69
N ASN A 183 -15.99 3.98 -1.84
CA ASN A 183 -16.89 4.67 -2.77
C ASN A 183 -17.13 3.80 -4.01
N ASP A 184 -18.09 4.18 -4.85
CA ASP A 184 -18.49 3.43 -6.06
C ASP A 184 -17.34 3.15 -7.05
N ASN A 185 -16.25 3.93 -6.97
CA ASN A 185 -15.05 3.79 -7.81
C ASN A 185 -13.91 2.96 -7.17
N THR A 186 -14.14 2.32 -6.01
CA THR A 186 -13.08 1.61 -5.28
C THR A 186 -12.95 0.18 -5.80
N ASP A 187 -11.75 -0.20 -6.27
CA ASP A 187 -11.48 -1.58 -6.66
C ASP A 187 -11.63 -2.55 -5.48
N GLY A 188 -12.02 -3.81 -5.75
CA GLY A 188 -12.22 -4.82 -4.71
C GLY A 188 -10.97 -5.08 -3.86
N GLY A 189 -9.78 -5.02 -4.45
CA GLY A 189 -8.52 -5.14 -3.72
C GLY A 189 -8.22 -3.93 -2.83
N GLN A 190 -8.57 -2.71 -3.30
CA GLN A 190 -8.44 -1.48 -2.52
C GLN A 190 -9.41 -1.48 -1.33
N ALA A 191 -10.67 -1.87 -1.56
CA ALA A 191 -11.68 -1.97 -0.52
C ALA A 191 -11.28 -2.94 0.60
N GLN A 192 -10.67 -4.08 0.24
CA GLN A 192 -10.18 -5.04 1.22
C GLN A 192 -9.03 -4.47 2.07
N ARG A 193 -8.02 -3.89 1.42
CA ARG A 193 -6.88 -3.25 2.11
C ARG A 193 -7.34 -2.14 3.07
N ASN A 194 -8.32 -1.36 2.63
CA ASN A 194 -8.93 -0.29 3.40
C ASN A 194 -9.68 -0.81 4.65
N ARG A 195 -10.45 -1.90 4.51
CA ARG A 195 -11.11 -2.56 5.64
C ARG A 195 -10.11 -3.10 6.65
N GLU A 196 -9.05 -3.74 6.19
CA GLU A 196 -7.98 -4.27 7.05
C GLU A 196 -7.29 -3.17 7.83
N LYS A 197 -7.00 -2.03 7.20
CA LYS A 197 -6.38 -0.89 7.89
C LYS A 197 -7.33 -0.23 8.89
N ARG A 198 -8.63 -0.10 8.57
CA ARG A 198 -9.63 0.35 9.55
C ARG A 198 -9.65 -0.58 10.76
N LYS A 199 -9.74 -1.90 10.51
CA LYS A 199 -9.76 -2.92 11.57
C LYS A 199 -8.53 -2.79 12.47
N PHE A 200 -7.34 -2.66 11.90
CA PHE A 200 -6.11 -2.46 12.67
C PHE A 200 -6.17 -1.23 13.60
N LEU A 201 -6.72 -0.11 13.14
CA LEU A 201 -6.86 1.11 13.96
C LEU A 201 -7.91 0.94 15.07
N VAL A 202 -9.01 0.26 14.76
CA VAL A 202 -10.05 -0.08 15.74
C VAL A 202 -9.50 -0.97 16.84
N ASP A 203 -8.81 -2.06 16.46
CA ASP A 203 -8.17 -2.99 17.41
C ASP A 203 -7.17 -2.23 18.30
N GLY A 204 -6.37 -1.32 17.73
CA GLY A 204 -5.44 -0.49 18.49
C GLY A 204 -6.10 0.45 19.51
N LEU A 205 -7.26 1.04 19.19
CA LEU A 205 -8.03 1.88 20.12
C LEU A 205 -8.72 1.04 21.21
N GLN A 206 -9.24 -0.15 20.86
CA GLN A 206 -9.80 -1.07 21.84
C GLN A 206 -8.74 -1.57 22.82
N ASP A 207 -7.55 -1.89 22.34
CA ASP A 207 -6.40 -2.21 23.20
C ASP A 207 -6.04 -1.05 24.13
N ALA A 208 -6.12 0.19 23.65
CA ALA A 208 -5.88 1.37 24.45
C ALA A 208 -6.96 1.56 25.54
N LEU A 209 -8.23 1.26 25.25
CA LEU A 209 -9.32 1.23 26.23
C LEU A 209 -9.10 0.14 27.28
N ASN A 210 -8.82 -1.09 26.86
CA ASN A 210 -8.53 -2.21 27.76
C ASN A 210 -7.38 -1.91 28.73
N LYS A 211 -6.35 -1.21 28.24
CA LYS A 211 -5.23 -0.75 29.09
C LYS A 211 -5.66 0.34 30.07
N ASN A 212 -6.52 1.26 29.65
CA ASN A 212 -7.07 2.29 30.54
C ASN A 212 -7.95 1.70 31.63
N ASP A 213 -8.75 0.68 31.32
CA ASP A 213 -9.58 -0.02 32.31
C ASP A 213 -8.72 -0.69 33.39
N LYS A 214 -7.55 -1.23 33.01
CA LYS A 214 -6.56 -1.73 33.97
C LYS A 214 -6.00 -0.61 34.87
N LEU A 215 -5.76 0.59 34.33
CA LEU A 215 -5.33 1.73 35.14
C LEU A 215 -6.45 2.21 36.09
N MET A 216 -7.70 2.19 35.64
CA MET A 216 -8.88 2.51 36.46
C MET A 216 -9.05 1.53 37.61
N ALA A 217 -8.92 0.22 37.34
CA ALA A 217 -8.93 -0.82 38.36
C ALA A 217 -7.80 -0.60 39.38
N ARG A 218 -6.57 -0.37 38.92
CA ARG A 218 -5.42 -0.07 39.80
C ARG A 218 -5.63 1.17 40.67
N LEU A 219 -6.21 2.23 40.12
CA LEU A 219 -6.53 3.45 40.88
C LEU A 219 -7.60 3.17 41.94
N THR A 220 -8.60 2.36 41.62
CA THR A 220 -9.66 1.95 42.55
C THR A 220 -9.09 1.10 43.68
N ASP A 221 -8.25 0.12 43.37
CA ASP A 221 -7.55 -0.70 44.37
C ASP A 221 -6.67 0.16 45.28
N TYR A 222 -5.96 1.13 44.70
CA TYR A 222 -5.15 2.08 45.46
C TYR A 222 -5.99 2.96 46.39
N LEU A 223 -7.14 3.46 45.92
CA LEU A 223 -8.08 4.21 46.74
C LEU A 223 -8.60 3.37 47.91
N ASN A 224 -8.99 2.12 47.65
CA ASN A 224 -9.46 1.19 48.68
C ASN A 224 -8.39 0.95 49.76
N ARG A 225 -7.13 0.69 49.36
CA ARG A 225 -6.00 0.56 50.31
C ARG A 225 -5.75 1.83 51.13
N CYS A 226 -6.02 3.01 50.58
CA CYS A 226 -5.89 4.26 51.31
C CYS A 226 -7.05 4.51 52.29
N GLN A 227 -8.24 3.99 52.02
CA GLN A 227 -9.43 4.15 52.87
C GLN A 227 -9.55 3.06 53.94
N HIS A 228 -9.04 1.86 53.67
CA HIS A 228 -9.08 0.70 54.54
C HIS A 228 -7.66 0.18 54.83
N PRO A 229 -6.85 0.91 55.60
CA PRO A 229 -5.51 0.46 55.95
C PRO A 229 -5.50 -0.80 56.82
N GLU A 230 -6.62 -1.12 57.48
CA GLU A 230 -6.75 -2.27 58.41
C GLU A 230 -6.96 -3.61 57.69
N ASP A 231 -7.38 -3.58 56.41
CA ASP A 231 -7.57 -4.78 55.57
C ASP A 231 -6.28 -5.20 54.83
N ALA A 232 -5.16 -4.51 55.08
CA ALA A 232 -3.87 -4.73 54.42
C ALA A 232 -2.90 -5.64 55.21
N LEU A 233 -3.39 -6.29 56.29
CA LEU A 233 -2.65 -7.25 57.13
C LEU A 233 -2.95 -8.71 56.75
#